data_AF-A0AAJ4UZ62-F1
#
_entry.id   AF-A0AAJ4UZ62-F1
#
_cell.length_a   1.000
_cell.length_b   1.000
_cell.length_c   1.000
_cell.angle_alpha   90.00
_cell.angle_beta   90.00
_cell.angle_gamma   90.00
#
_symmetry.space_group_name_H-M   'P 1'
#
loop_
_entity.id
_entity.type
_entity.pdbx_description
1 polymer ?
#
loop_
_entity_poly.entity_id
_entity_poly.type
_entity_poly.pdbx_seq_one_letter_code
_entity_poly.pdbx_strand_id
1 'polypeptide(L)'
;MRKLVFLLFFTFLFAKTDAIIKFENIKPFYYQNQIANFNIRIALSKANNLTIIPPENMEVNLTKKNDYLYILNLKTKITPQIPKVILIGRKFYKELDLNKYIKVRTLNSPNKMFCGVFADNLVVKNPIAAKNDENSTILSFDIFCKNCNISDFKLPYEQNITIRDANSASYYVILPKNQKKLTFYYFNTQTNTFNKITIPIILKDETISTQTNINPEENNFFTPINILILSLIAFTLLIFIIYQKIWLLIFPILLSALLVYPYIPKGSVTLPKNTKVYILPTKQSTVIYITHQRRKVEVLKKLKGYIKVKINNKIGWVRDEDTK
;
A
#
# COMPACT_ATOMS: atom_id res chain seq x y z
N MET A 1 16.75 -25.44 -73.46
CA MET A 1 15.61 -24.90 -72.69
C MET A 1 14.96 -26.08 -71.97
N ARG A 2 14.66 -26.15 -70.66
CA ARG A 2 14.55 -25.15 -69.60
C ARG A 2 14.41 -25.90 -68.25
N LYS A 3 15.33 -25.61 -67.32
CA LYS A 3 15.22 -25.63 -65.84
C LYS A 3 15.03 -26.95 -65.08
N LEU A 4 16.16 -27.49 -64.62
CA LEU A 4 16.31 -28.30 -63.41
C LEU A 4 16.05 -27.38 -62.19
N VAL A 5 14.98 -27.61 -61.44
CA VAL A 5 14.69 -26.88 -60.20
C VAL A 5 15.45 -27.57 -59.07
N PHE A 6 16.57 -26.97 -58.68
CA PHE A 6 17.32 -27.33 -57.48
C PHE A 6 16.51 -26.84 -56.27
N LEU A 7 15.72 -27.72 -55.66
CA LEU A 7 15.03 -27.43 -54.41
C LEU A 7 16.06 -27.61 -53.27
N LEU A 8 16.77 -26.52 -52.98
CA LEU A 8 17.68 -26.39 -51.85
C LEU A 8 16.86 -26.46 -50.55
N PHE A 9 16.68 -27.68 -50.04
CA PHE A 9 16.24 -27.91 -48.67
C PHE A 9 17.37 -27.42 -47.75
N PHE A 10 17.33 -26.15 -47.35
CA PHE A 10 18.19 -25.61 -46.30
C PHE A 10 17.78 -26.28 -44.97
N THR A 11 18.30 -27.48 -44.72
CA THR A 11 18.35 -28.04 -43.38
C THR A 11 19.34 -27.20 -42.59
N PHE A 12 18.83 -26.22 -41.83
CA PHE A 12 19.60 -25.58 -40.78
C PHE A 12 19.92 -26.63 -39.72
N LEU A 13 20.99 -27.39 -39.94
CA LEU A 13 21.67 -28.18 -38.93
C LEU A 13 22.35 -27.18 -37.97
N PHE A 14 21.56 -26.66 -37.03
CA PHE A 14 22.10 -25.92 -35.90
C PHE A 14 22.96 -26.88 -35.08
N ALA A 15 24.28 -26.67 -35.13
CA ALA A 15 25.21 -27.35 -34.25
C ALA A 15 24.76 -27.16 -32.80
N LYS A 16 24.53 -28.27 -32.09
CA LYS A 16 24.10 -28.30 -30.68
C LYS A 16 25.21 -27.68 -29.83
N THR A 17 25.15 -26.37 -29.58
CA THR A 17 25.91 -25.76 -28.49
C THR A 17 25.29 -26.21 -27.18
N ASP A 18 26.02 -27.01 -26.40
CA ASP A 18 25.56 -27.48 -25.10
C ASP A 18 25.43 -26.29 -24.14
N ALA A 19 24.24 -26.15 -23.57
CA ALA A 19 23.94 -25.20 -22.51
C ALA A 19 23.48 -25.98 -21.28
N ILE A 20 24.06 -25.65 -20.13
CA ILE A 20 23.67 -26.20 -18.84
C ILE A 20 22.59 -25.28 -18.27
N ILE A 21 21.42 -25.86 -17.98
CA ILE A 21 20.28 -25.15 -17.42
C ILE A 21 20.04 -25.68 -16.01
N LYS A 22 20.08 -24.78 -15.03
CA LYS A 22 19.84 -25.11 -13.62
C LYS A 22 18.68 -24.28 -13.09
N PHE A 23 17.67 -24.94 -12.54
CA PHE A 23 16.56 -24.32 -11.82
C PHE A 23 16.96 -24.09 -10.36
N GLU A 24 16.87 -22.86 -9.86
CA GLU A 24 17.29 -22.54 -8.49
C GLU A 24 16.18 -22.76 -7.46
N ASN A 25 14.95 -22.41 -7.79
CA ASN A 25 13.83 -22.28 -6.85
C ASN A 25 12.55 -23.00 -7.31
N ILE A 26 12.72 -24.16 -7.94
CA ILE A 26 11.60 -24.96 -8.44
C ILE A 26 11.04 -25.87 -7.34
N LYS A 27 9.72 -25.82 -7.13
CA LYS A 27 8.99 -26.72 -6.22
C LYS A 27 8.54 -27.99 -6.97
N PRO A 28 8.37 -29.13 -6.28
CA PRO A 28 7.93 -30.38 -6.92
C PRO A 28 6.51 -30.29 -7.49
N PHE A 29 5.67 -29.41 -6.94
CA PHE A 29 4.34 -29.16 -7.44
C PHE A 29 3.93 -27.70 -7.26
N TYR A 30 2.96 -27.29 -8.08
CA TYR A 30 2.33 -26.00 -8.02
C TYR A 30 0.80 -26.15 -8.12
N TYR A 31 0.04 -25.31 -7.42
CA TYR A 31 -1.42 -25.28 -7.55
C TYR A 31 -1.83 -24.53 -8.82
N GLN A 32 -2.89 -24.99 -9.48
CA GLN A 32 -3.50 -24.25 -10.57
C GLN A 32 -3.95 -22.87 -10.10
N ASN A 33 -3.76 -21.86 -10.95
CA ASN A 33 -4.03 -20.44 -10.72
C ASN A 33 -3.08 -19.71 -9.76
N GLN A 34 -2.14 -20.38 -9.10
CA GLN A 34 -1.16 -19.68 -8.30
C GLN A 34 -0.11 -18.97 -9.16
N ILE A 35 0.41 -17.83 -8.70
CA ILE A 35 1.53 -17.15 -9.36
C ILE A 35 2.83 -17.82 -8.93
N ALA A 36 3.65 -18.24 -9.90
CA ALA A 36 4.93 -18.87 -9.68
C ALA A 36 6.07 -18.04 -10.27
N ASN A 37 7.16 -17.94 -9.51
CA ASN A 37 8.40 -17.31 -9.93
C ASN A 37 9.47 -18.40 -10.10
N PHE A 38 10.13 -18.44 -11.25
CA PHE A 38 11.21 -19.37 -11.55
C PHE A 38 12.50 -18.60 -11.87
N ASN A 39 13.56 -18.95 -11.16
CA ASN A 39 14.91 -18.44 -11.37
C ASN A 39 15.73 -19.55 -12.01
N ILE A 40 16.22 -19.29 -13.22
CA ILE A 40 16.92 -20.26 -14.05
C ILE A 40 18.30 -19.70 -14.37
N ARG A 41 19.35 -20.44 -13.99
CA ARG A 41 20.71 -20.16 -14.44
C ARG A 41 20.97 -20.90 -15.74
N ILE A 42 21.45 -20.16 -16.72
CA ILE A 42 21.82 -20.69 -18.04
C ILE A 42 23.32 -20.44 -18.22
N ALA A 43 24.09 -21.52 -18.29
CA ALA A 43 25.52 -21.49 -18.60
C ALA A 43 25.75 -22.03 -20.01
N LEU A 44 26.43 -21.25 -20.83
CA LEU A 44 26.75 -21.58 -22.22
C LEU A 44 28.17 -22.10 -22.33
N SER A 45 28.38 -23.13 -23.14
CA SER A 45 29.72 -23.63 -23.49
C SER A 45 30.53 -22.66 -24.36
N LYS A 46 29.86 -21.75 -25.07
CA LYS A 46 30.48 -20.72 -25.93
C LYS A 46 29.83 -19.38 -25.69
N ALA A 47 30.64 -18.32 -25.74
CA ALA A 47 30.16 -16.95 -25.65
C ALA A 47 29.10 -16.69 -26.73
N ASN A 48 27.89 -16.31 -26.30
CA ASN A 48 26.78 -16.02 -27.20
C ASN A 48 25.86 -14.99 -26.57
N ASN A 49 25.23 -14.15 -27.39
CA ASN A 49 24.17 -13.27 -26.95
C ASN A 49 22.84 -14.01 -27.06
N LEU A 50 22.14 -14.15 -25.93
CA LEU A 50 20.85 -14.80 -25.87
C LEU A 50 19.72 -13.78 -25.94
N THR A 51 18.70 -14.13 -26.71
CA THR A 51 17.40 -13.47 -26.73
C THR A 51 16.32 -14.48 -26.35
N ILE A 52 15.20 -13.96 -25.83
CA ILE A 52 14.04 -14.76 -25.43
C ILE A 52 12.83 -14.26 -26.18
N ILE A 53 12.03 -15.20 -26.66
CA ILE A 53 10.68 -14.92 -27.11
C ILE A 53 9.76 -15.23 -25.93
N PRO A 54 9.23 -14.20 -25.23
CA PRO A 54 8.35 -14.41 -24.10
C PRO A 54 7.03 -15.02 -24.60
N PRO A 55 6.55 -16.12 -23.99
CA PRO A 55 5.23 -16.63 -24.30
C PRO A 55 4.14 -15.70 -23.73
N GLU A 56 2.93 -15.78 -24.29
CA GLU A 56 1.79 -15.01 -23.79
C GLU A 56 1.56 -15.23 -22.30
N ASN A 57 1.20 -14.16 -21.58
CA ASN A 57 0.90 -14.17 -20.13
C ASN A 57 2.06 -14.64 -19.22
N MET A 58 3.31 -14.47 -19.67
CA MET A 58 4.51 -14.72 -18.87
C MET A 58 5.38 -13.47 -18.83
N GLU A 59 5.66 -12.99 -17.62
CA GLU A 59 6.68 -11.97 -17.39
C GLU A 59 8.06 -12.66 -17.47
N VAL A 60 8.92 -12.19 -18.37
CA VAL A 60 10.25 -12.76 -18.60
C VAL A 60 11.29 -11.65 -18.48
N ASN A 61 12.30 -11.88 -17.62
CA ASN A 61 13.45 -10.99 -17.50
C ASN A 61 14.75 -11.79 -17.61
N LEU A 62 15.52 -11.51 -18.67
CA LEU A 62 16.84 -12.11 -18.88
C LEU A 62 17.93 -11.11 -18.50
N THR A 63 18.78 -11.48 -17.56
CA THR A 63 19.94 -10.71 -17.12
C THR A 63 21.23 -11.42 -17.53
N LYS A 64 22.06 -10.76 -18.35
CA LYS A 64 23.41 -11.23 -18.67
C LYS A 64 24.36 -10.89 -17.52
N LYS A 65 25.03 -11.91 -16.95
CA LYS A 65 26.07 -11.70 -15.92
C LYS A 65 27.45 -11.59 -16.53
N ASN A 66 27.73 -12.42 -17.53
CA ASN A 66 28.91 -12.34 -18.40
C ASN A 66 28.59 -13.06 -19.72
N ASP A 67 29.58 -13.22 -20.60
CA ASP A 67 29.39 -13.82 -21.93
C ASP A 67 28.93 -15.29 -21.92
N TYR A 68 29.09 -15.99 -20.79
CA TYR A 68 28.78 -17.40 -20.63
C TYR A 68 27.60 -17.65 -19.69
N LEU A 69 27.24 -16.68 -18.83
CA LEU A 69 26.28 -16.86 -17.75
C LEU A 69 25.12 -15.87 -17.83
N TYR A 70 23.91 -16.43 -17.83
CA TYR A 70 22.65 -15.70 -17.84
C TYR A 70 21.75 -16.13 -16.68
N ILE A 71 20.98 -15.18 -16.16
CA ILE A 71 19.92 -15.42 -15.18
C ILE A 71 18.59 -15.08 -15.84
N LEU A 72 17.72 -16.07 -15.92
CA LEU A 72 16.38 -15.95 -16.45
C LEU A 72 15.37 -16.00 -15.29
N ASN A 73 14.63 -14.91 -15.10
CA ASN A 73 13.52 -14.84 -14.17
C ASN A 73 12.22 -14.93 -14.95
N LEU A 74 11.40 -15.93 -14.63
CA LEU A 74 10.08 -16.15 -15.22
C LEU A 74 9.03 -15.98 -14.13
N LYS A 75 7.99 -15.22 -14.41
CA LYS A 75 6.82 -15.11 -13.55
C LYS A 75 5.55 -15.35 -14.34
N THR A 76 4.75 -16.31 -13.91
CA THR A 76 3.54 -16.71 -14.62
C THR A 76 2.48 -17.28 -13.68
N LYS A 77 1.23 -17.25 -14.13
CA LYS A 77 0.12 -17.95 -13.50
C LYS A 77 0.14 -19.42 -13.94
N ILE A 78 0.10 -20.33 -12.98
CA ILE A 78 0.16 -21.77 -13.25
C ILE A 78 -1.13 -22.25 -13.90
N THR A 79 -1.02 -22.72 -15.13
CA THR A 79 -2.08 -23.38 -15.91
C THR A 79 -1.79 -24.87 -16.03
N PRO A 80 -2.78 -25.72 -16.38
CA PRO A 80 -2.55 -27.15 -16.61
C PRO A 80 -1.46 -27.44 -17.65
N GLN A 81 -1.35 -26.58 -18.66
CA GLN A 81 -0.29 -26.61 -19.67
C GLN A 81 0.44 -25.27 -19.68
N ILE A 82 1.72 -25.28 -19.28
CA ILE A 82 2.54 -24.07 -19.23
C ILE A 82 3.23 -23.87 -20.59
N PRO A 83 3.17 -22.67 -21.20
CA PRO A 83 3.87 -22.39 -22.43
C PRO A 83 5.37 -22.63 -22.31
N LYS A 84 5.98 -23.15 -23.39
CA LYS A 84 7.43 -23.32 -23.46
C LYS A 84 8.11 -21.97 -23.64
N VAL A 85 9.28 -21.81 -23.03
CA VAL A 85 10.13 -20.62 -23.24
C VAL A 85 11.20 -20.97 -24.27
N ILE A 86 11.33 -20.15 -25.30
CA ILE A 86 12.30 -20.35 -26.39
C ILE A 86 13.51 -19.44 -26.16
N LEU A 87 14.69 -20.04 -26.06
CA LEU A 87 15.98 -19.35 -25.99
C LEU A 87 16.65 -19.40 -27.36
N ILE A 88 17.04 -18.24 -27.87
CA ILE A 88 17.69 -18.10 -29.18
C ILE A 88 19.02 -17.37 -29.01
N GLY A 89 20.04 -17.82 -29.74
CA GLY A 89 21.32 -17.13 -29.86
C GLY A 89 21.95 -17.41 -31.21
N ARG A 90 23.13 -16.84 -31.47
CA ARG A 90 23.87 -17.11 -32.72
C ARG A 90 24.22 -18.60 -32.78
N LYS A 91 23.53 -19.35 -33.64
CA LYS A 91 23.59 -20.82 -33.76
C LYS A 91 23.16 -21.60 -32.50
N PHE A 92 22.40 -20.98 -31.60
CA PHE A 92 21.84 -21.63 -30.40
C PHE A 92 20.31 -21.58 -30.44
N TYR A 93 19.67 -22.72 -30.21
CA TYR A 93 18.22 -22.82 -30.06
C TYR A 93 17.92 -23.83 -28.95
N LYS A 94 17.09 -23.44 -27.99
CA LYS A 94 16.66 -24.34 -26.91
C LYS A 94 15.26 -24.00 -26.44
N GLU A 95 14.41 -25.03 -26.39
CA GLU A 95 13.11 -24.96 -25.73
C GLU A 95 13.24 -25.39 -24.27
N LEU A 96 12.75 -24.54 -23.38
CA LEU A 96 12.53 -24.83 -21.97
C LEU A 96 11.07 -25.22 -21.77
N ASP A 97 10.86 -26.49 -21.43
CA ASP A 97 9.53 -27.05 -21.14
C ASP A 97 9.38 -27.25 -19.63
N LEU A 98 8.72 -26.29 -18.97
CA LEU A 98 8.49 -26.31 -17.53
C LEU A 98 7.63 -27.49 -17.08
N ASN A 99 6.75 -28.02 -17.96
CA ASN A 99 5.85 -29.13 -17.63
C ASN A 99 6.60 -30.44 -17.32
N LYS A 100 7.86 -30.57 -17.75
CA LYS A 100 8.72 -31.72 -17.43
C LYS A 100 9.24 -31.70 -15.99
N TYR A 101 9.27 -30.53 -15.37
CA TYR A 101 9.91 -30.32 -14.07
C TYR A 101 8.92 -30.05 -12.94
N ILE A 102 7.67 -29.69 -13.24
CA ILE A 102 6.66 -29.39 -12.24
C ILE A 102 5.39 -30.20 -12.43
N LYS A 103 4.75 -30.58 -11.33
CA LYS A 103 3.40 -31.16 -11.31
C LYS A 103 2.37 -30.10 -10.97
N VAL A 104 1.30 -29.99 -11.75
CA VAL A 104 0.17 -29.09 -11.46
C VAL A 104 -0.87 -29.83 -10.64
N ARG A 105 -1.33 -29.23 -9.54
CA ARG A 105 -2.41 -29.74 -8.68
C ARG A 105 -3.62 -28.83 -8.74
N THR A 106 -4.80 -29.43 -8.82
CA THR A 106 -6.06 -28.72 -8.62
C THR A 106 -6.37 -28.63 -7.13
N LEU A 107 -6.90 -27.50 -6.69
CA LEU A 107 -7.36 -27.31 -5.32
C LEU A 107 -8.88 -27.50 -5.29
N ASN A 108 -9.35 -28.52 -4.58
CA ASN A 108 -10.77 -28.64 -4.26
C ASN A 108 -11.05 -27.81 -3.01
N SER A 109 -11.66 -26.64 -3.18
CA SER A 109 -12.05 -25.82 -2.03
C SER A 109 -13.26 -26.43 -1.34
N PRO A 110 -13.17 -26.80 -0.05
CA PRO A 110 -14.33 -27.24 0.72
C PRO A 110 -15.23 -26.05 1.12
N ASN A 111 -14.79 -24.81 0.92
CA ASN A 111 -15.44 -23.62 1.46
C ASN A 111 -16.04 -22.74 0.36
N LYS A 112 -17.36 -22.48 0.45
CA LYS A 112 -18.10 -21.58 -0.44
C LYS A 112 -17.62 -20.11 -0.36
N MET A 113 -16.94 -19.74 0.73
CA MET A 113 -16.38 -18.41 0.97
C MET A 113 -14.88 -18.33 0.62
N PHE A 114 -14.36 -19.29 -0.16
CA PHE A 114 -13.04 -19.16 -0.76
C PHE A 114 -13.07 -18.14 -1.89
N CYS A 115 -12.19 -17.15 -1.81
CA CYS A 115 -12.20 -16.01 -2.74
C CYS A 115 -11.49 -16.28 -4.07
N GLY A 116 -10.96 -17.48 -4.34
CA GLY A 116 -10.22 -17.78 -5.57
C GLY A 116 -8.75 -17.34 -5.56
N VAL A 117 -8.31 -16.61 -4.54
CA VAL A 117 -6.92 -16.10 -4.45
C VAL A 117 -5.98 -17.10 -3.76
N PHE A 118 -4.88 -17.35 -4.44
CA PHE A 118 -3.64 -17.97 -3.99
C PHE A 118 -2.62 -16.86 -3.74
N ALA A 119 -2.04 -16.80 -2.55
CA ALA A 119 -1.07 -15.77 -2.21
C ALA A 119 -0.09 -16.26 -1.15
N ASP A 120 1.12 -15.71 -1.13
CA ASP A 120 2.03 -15.93 0.00
C ASP A 120 1.49 -15.28 1.28
N ASN A 121 0.89 -14.11 1.11
CA ASN A 121 0.23 -13.34 2.16
C ASN A 121 -0.85 -12.46 1.54
N LEU A 122 -1.95 -12.25 2.25
CA LEU A 122 -3.02 -11.33 1.88
C LEU A 122 -3.48 -10.56 3.12
N VAL A 123 -3.52 -9.24 3.00
CA VAL A 123 -3.89 -8.31 4.07
C VAL A 123 -4.98 -7.38 3.56
N VAL A 124 -6.00 -7.17 4.38
CA VAL A 124 -7.05 -6.18 4.13
C VAL A 124 -6.77 -4.93 4.96
N LYS A 125 -6.94 -3.76 4.35
CA LYS A 125 -6.80 -2.46 5.02
C LYS A 125 -7.99 -1.56 4.70
N ASN A 126 -8.13 -0.52 5.52
CA ASN A 126 -9.11 0.57 5.33
C ASN A 126 -10.56 0.10 5.12
N PRO A 127 -11.10 -0.84 5.92
CA PRO A 127 -12.50 -1.22 5.77
C PRO A 127 -13.42 -0.05 6.14
N ILE A 128 -14.30 0.31 5.21
CA ILE A 128 -15.30 1.36 5.38
C ILE A 128 -16.65 0.75 5.03
N ALA A 129 -17.57 0.74 5.99
CA ALA A 129 -18.95 0.34 5.77
C ALA A 129 -19.86 1.57 5.77
N ALA A 130 -20.74 1.65 4.78
CA ALA A 130 -21.75 2.70 4.65
C ALA A 130 -23.09 2.08 4.28
N LYS A 131 -24.17 2.77 4.63
CA LYS A 131 -25.52 2.39 4.20
C LYS A 131 -25.60 2.53 2.67
N ASN A 132 -26.09 1.50 2.00
CA ASN A 132 -26.34 1.54 0.55
C ASN A 132 -27.83 1.80 0.27
N ASP A 133 -28.71 1.04 0.93
CA ASP A 133 -30.16 1.24 0.93
C ASP A 133 -30.74 0.82 2.31
N GLU A 134 -32.06 0.61 2.40
CA GLU A 134 -32.69 0.23 3.67
C GLU A 134 -32.32 -1.16 4.17
N ASN A 135 -31.93 -2.06 3.26
CA ASN A 135 -31.73 -3.50 3.47
C ASN A 135 -30.29 -3.97 3.23
N SER A 136 -29.41 -3.12 2.71
CA SER A 136 -28.05 -3.44 2.32
C SER A 136 -27.03 -2.41 2.81
N THR A 137 -25.81 -2.90 2.97
CA THR A 137 -24.63 -2.13 3.39
C THR A 137 -23.55 -2.34 2.35
N ILE A 138 -22.94 -1.25 1.90
CA ILE A 138 -21.74 -1.33 1.07
C ILE A 138 -20.51 -1.36 1.97
N LEU A 139 -19.64 -2.35 1.75
CA LEU A 139 -18.36 -2.47 2.42
C LEU A 139 -17.26 -2.29 1.37
N SER A 140 -16.43 -1.27 1.56
CA SER A 140 -15.25 -1.01 0.73
C SER A 140 -13.97 -1.27 1.53
N PHE A 141 -12.96 -1.87 0.91
CA PHE A 141 -11.65 -2.09 1.52
C PHE A 141 -10.55 -2.27 0.48
N ASP A 142 -9.29 -2.08 0.91
CA ASP A 142 -8.12 -2.34 0.08
C ASP A 142 -7.54 -3.72 0.40
N ILE A 143 -7.17 -4.44 -0.65
CA ILE A 143 -6.47 -5.74 -0.58
C ILE A 143 -5.03 -5.53 -0.99
N PHE A 144 -4.10 -6.00 -0.15
CA PHE A 144 -2.67 -6.08 -0.46
C PHE A 144 -2.23 -7.54 -0.36
N CYS A 145 -1.55 -8.04 -1.39
CA CYS A 145 -1.04 -9.40 -1.38
C CYS A 145 0.32 -9.52 -2.05
N LYS A 146 1.01 -10.64 -1.78
CA LYS A 146 2.33 -10.95 -2.36
C LYS A 146 2.23 -12.23 -3.19
N ASN A 147 2.81 -12.19 -4.39
CA ASN A 147 2.82 -13.30 -5.36
C ASN A 147 1.42 -13.90 -5.53
N CYS A 148 0.44 -13.05 -5.82
CA CYS A 148 -0.97 -13.40 -5.79
C CYS A 148 -1.66 -13.25 -7.14
N ASN A 149 -2.66 -14.09 -7.38
CA ASN A 149 -3.60 -13.97 -8.50
C ASN A 149 -4.81 -13.11 -8.09
N ILE A 150 -4.58 -11.84 -7.73
CA ILE A 150 -5.62 -10.94 -7.21
C ILE A 150 -6.80 -10.73 -8.18
N SER A 151 -6.56 -10.90 -9.48
CA SER A 151 -7.60 -10.84 -10.53
C SER A 151 -8.71 -11.87 -10.35
N ASP A 152 -8.42 -12.98 -9.67
CA ASP A 152 -9.36 -14.07 -9.48
C ASP A 152 -10.22 -13.88 -8.23
N PHE A 153 -10.03 -12.76 -7.50
CA PHE A 153 -10.77 -12.48 -6.27
C PHE A 153 -12.28 -12.37 -6.53
N LYS A 154 -13.05 -13.31 -5.98
CA LYS A 154 -14.50 -13.32 -6.10
C LYS A 154 -15.19 -13.90 -4.87
N LEU A 155 -16.20 -13.18 -4.39
CA LEU A 155 -17.11 -13.60 -3.33
C LEU A 155 -18.52 -13.84 -3.88
N PRO A 156 -19.39 -14.60 -3.19
CA PRO A 156 -20.75 -14.90 -3.62
C PRO A 156 -21.73 -13.75 -3.35
N TYR A 157 -21.30 -12.51 -3.59
CA TYR A 157 -22.08 -11.30 -3.39
C TYR A 157 -21.93 -10.39 -4.60
N GLU A 158 -22.81 -9.39 -4.71
CA GLU A 158 -22.63 -8.32 -5.68
C GLU A 158 -21.38 -7.49 -5.29
N GLN A 159 -20.44 -7.40 -6.22
CA GLN A 159 -19.10 -6.90 -5.95
C GLN A 159 -18.47 -6.25 -7.17
N ASN A 160 -17.41 -5.48 -6.93
CA ASN A 160 -16.49 -5.05 -7.97
C ASN A 160 -15.08 -4.93 -7.40
N ILE A 161 -14.09 -5.12 -8.26
CA ILE A 161 -12.68 -5.02 -7.93
C ILE A 161 -11.98 -4.10 -8.92
N THR A 162 -11.25 -3.13 -8.40
CA THR A 162 -10.38 -2.26 -9.20
C THR A 162 -8.94 -2.61 -8.87
N ILE A 163 -8.27 -3.30 -9.80
CA ILE A 163 -6.85 -3.66 -9.68
C ILE A 163 -6.02 -2.38 -9.88
N ARG A 164 -5.20 -2.05 -8.88
CA ARG A 164 -4.31 -0.88 -8.92
C ARG A 164 -2.92 -1.27 -9.44
N ASP A 165 -2.41 -2.40 -8.97
CA ASP A 165 -1.16 -3.00 -9.42
C ASP A 165 -1.21 -4.54 -9.22
N ALA A 166 -0.11 -5.23 -9.53
CA ALA A 166 -0.02 -6.70 -9.43
C ALA A 166 -0.25 -7.26 -8.00
N ASN A 167 -0.08 -6.43 -6.97
CA ASN A 167 -0.12 -6.78 -5.56
C ASN A 167 -1.21 -6.01 -4.78
N SER A 168 -1.95 -5.10 -5.41
CA SER A 168 -2.96 -4.30 -4.72
C SER A 168 -4.21 -4.05 -5.56
N ALA A 169 -5.36 -4.11 -4.89
CA ALA A 169 -6.66 -3.78 -5.47
C ALA A 169 -7.56 -3.11 -4.43
N SER A 170 -8.45 -2.26 -4.90
CA SER A 170 -9.54 -1.71 -4.10
C SER A 170 -10.82 -2.47 -4.44
N TYR A 171 -11.59 -2.84 -3.43
CA TYR A 171 -12.74 -3.72 -3.58
C TYR A 171 -13.95 -3.15 -2.85
N TYR A 172 -15.13 -3.31 -3.45
CA TYR A 172 -16.39 -3.08 -2.75
C TYR A 172 -17.34 -4.26 -2.93
N VAL A 173 -18.17 -4.47 -1.92
CA VAL A 173 -19.20 -5.52 -1.88
C VAL A 173 -20.47 -5.04 -1.20
N ILE A 174 -21.60 -5.45 -1.75
CA ILE A 174 -22.92 -5.18 -1.18
C ILE A 174 -23.33 -6.39 -0.32
N LEU A 175 -23.63 -6.12 0.95
CA LEU A 175 -23.94 -7.13 1.96
C LEU A 175 -25.32 -6.86 2.58
N PRO A 176 -26.05 -7.89 3.03
CA PRO A 176 -27.28 -7.70 3.79
C PRO A 176 -27.03 -6.91 5.09
N LYS A 177 -27.91 -5.98 5.43
CA LYS A 177 -27.79 -5.09 6.60
C LYS A 177 -27.59 -5.82 7.94
N ASN A 178 -28.13 -7.03 8.09
CA ASN A 178 -28.02 -7.80 9.32
C ASN A 178 -26.64 -8.43 9.53
N GLN A 179 -25.75 -8.34 8.53
CA GLN A 179 -24.42 -8.93 8.59
C GLN A 179 -23.44 -8.01 9.35
N LYS A 180 -22.95 -8.49 10.51
CA LYS A 180 -21.98 -7.74 11.35
C LYS A 180 -20.52 -7.91 10.93
N LYS A 181 -20.23 -8.92 10.10
CA LYS A 181 -18.87 -9.24 9.66
C LYS A 181 -18.87 -9.91 8.30
N LEU A 182 -17.90 -9.57 7.46
CA LEU A 182 -17.57 -10.33 6.26
C LEU A 182 -16.45 -11.33 6.60
N THR A 183 -16.59 -12.57 6.19
CA THR A 183 -15.56 -13.61 6.40
C THR A 183 -15.32 -14.34 5.10
N PHE A 184 -14.07 -14.41 4.67
CA PHE A 184 -13.67 -15.17 3.48
C PHE A 184 -12.32 -15.83 3.70
N TYR A 185 -11.95 -16.71 2.78
CA TYR A 185 -10.73 -17.49 2.82
C TYR A 185 -9.91 -17.26 1.57
N TYR A 186 -8.60 -17.17 1.71
CA TYR A 186 -7.64 -17.29 0.61
C TYR A 186 -6.74 -18.49 0.87
N PHE A 187 -6.09 -19.02 -0.17
CA PHE A 187 -5.16 -20.14 -0.02
C PHE A 187 -3.74 -19.60 0.13
N ASN A 188 -3.10 -19.90 1.25
CA ASN A 188 -1.73 -19.48 1.51
C ASN A 188 -0.74 -20.47 0.87
N THR A 189 0.05 -20.01 -0.10
CA THR A 189 1.00 -20.83 -0.88
C THR A 189 2.30 -21.16 -0.14
N GLN A 190 2.55 -20.52 1.02
CA GLN A 190 3.68 -20.80 1.89
C GLN A 190 3.33 -21.87 2.92
N THR A 191 2.16 -21.76 3.56
CA THR A 191 1.69 -22.73 4.57
C THR A 191 0.86 -23.87 3.99
N ASN A 192 0.44 -23.78 2.72
CA ASN A 192 -0.47 -24.72 2.04
C ASN A 192 -1.82 -24.89 2.77
N THR A 193 -2.36 -23.82 3.35
CA THR A 193 -3.60 -23.83 4.12
C THR A 193 -4.57 -22.74 3.68
N PHE A 194 -5.87 -22.94 3.94
CA PHE A 194 -6.85 -21.87 3.82
C PHE A 194 -6.75 -20.93 5.02
N ASN A 195 -6.41 -19.68 4.75
CA ASN A 195 -6.30 -18.65 5.77
C ASN A 195 -7.57 -17.81 5.79
N LYS A 196 -8.13 -17.63 6.98
CA LYS A 196 -9.38 -16.90 7.22
C LYS A 196 -9.11 -15.42 7.39
N ILE A 197 -9.88 -14.58 6.70
CA ILE A 197 -9.93 -13.13 6.92
C ILE A 197 -11.32 -12.77 7.39
N THR A 198 -11.39 -11.93 8.42
CA THR A 198 -12.65 -11.44 8.99
C THR A 198 -12.60 -9.93 9.10
N ILE A 199 -13.56 -9.25 8.48
CA ILE A 199 -13.69 -7.81 8.48
C ILE A 199 -14.96 -7.45 9.26
N PRO A 200 -14.87 -6.69 10.37
CA PRO A 200 -16.05 -6.19 11.06
C PRO A 200 -16.74 -5.12 10.21
N ILE A 201 -18.08 -5.17 10.18
CA ILE A 201 -18.91 -4.18 9.47
C ILE A 201 -19.39 -3.21 10.53
N ILE A 202 -18.69 -2.08 10.64
CA ILE A 202 -19.01 -1.00 11.57
C ILE A 202 -19.51 0.16 10.72
N LEU A 203 -20.82 0.37 10.71
CA LEU A 203 -21.42 1.51 10.03
C LEU A 203 -20.85 2.79 10.65
N LYS A 204 -20.27 3.64 9.81
CA LYS A 204 -19.97 5.00 10.25
C LYS A 204 -21.30 5.72 10.35
N ASP A 205 -21.69 6.09 11.57
CA ASP A 205 -22.85 6.97 11.76
C ASP A 205 -22.66 8.24 10.93
N GLU A 206 -23.72 8.67 10.23
CA GLU A 206 -23.80 9.93 9.49
C GLU A 206 -23.79 11.17 10.41
N THR A 207 -23.07 11.10 11.53
CA THR A 207 -22.75 12.27 12.34
C THR A 207 -21.66 13.06 11.61
N ILE A 208 -22.07 13.77 10.55
CA ILE A 208 -21.42 14.96 9.97
C ILE A 208 -19.91 15.02 10.25
N SER A 209 -19.15 14.09 9.69
CA SER A 209 -17.70 14.00 9.85
C SER A 209 -17.00 14.50 8.59
N THR A 210 -17.36 15.70 8.13
CA THR A 210 -16.52 16.48 7.21
C THR A 210 -15.35 17.17 7.93
N GLN A 211 -15.15 16.89 9.21
CA GLN A 211 -13.96 17.28 9.92
C GLN A 211 -13.48 16.01 10.64
N THR A 212 -12.44 15.39 10.10
CA THR A 212 -11.48 14.69 10.96
C THR A 212 -11.17 15.57 12.16
N ASN A 213 -10.77 14.97 13.27
CA ASN A 213 -10.12 15.64 14.39
C ASN A 213 -8.85 16.35 13.84
N ILE A 214 -9.02 17.47 13.16
CA ILE A 214 -7.96 18.41 12.84
C ILE A 214 -7.76 19.17 14.15
N ASN A 215 -7.19 18.47 15.12
CA ASN A 215 -6.32 19.10 16.07
C ASN A 215 -4.94 19.09 15.41
N PRO A 216 -4.56 20.11 14.62
CA PRO A 216 -3.19 20.21 14.09
C PRO A 216 -2.18 20.50 15.22
N GLU A 217 -2.63 20.57 16.48
CA GLU A 217 -1.78 20.64 17.66
C GLU A 217 -1.76 19.27 18.36
N GLU A 218 -1.26 18.24 17.68
CA GLU A 218 -0.48 17.28 18.46
C GLU A 218 0.71 18.06 19.00
N ASN A 219 0.68 18.37 20.30
CA ASN A 219 1.77 19.01 21.04
C ASN A 219 2.95 18.03 21.17
N ASN A 220 3.46 17.54 20.05
CA ASN A 220 4.66 16.74 20.02
C ASN A 220 5.83 17.71 20.11
N PHE A 221 6.30 17.96 21.34
CA PHE A 221 7.51 18.74 21.59
C PHE A 221 8.71 18.21 20.78
N PHE A 222 8.74 16.91 20.48
CA PHE A 222 9.77 16.23 19.70
C PHE A 222 9.46 16.17 18.20
N THR A 223 9.17 17.30 17.56
CA THR A 223 9.20 17.37 16.09
C THR A 223 10.66 17.36 15.58
N PRO A 224 10.92 16.91 14.33
CA PRO A 224 12.27 16.95 13.76
C PRO A 224 12.94 18.33 13.80
N ILE A 225 12.15 19.39 13.66
CA ILE A 225 12.61 20.79 13.75
C ILE A 225 13.03 21.14 15.19
N ASN A 226 12.21 20.77 16.18
CA ASN A 226 12.56 21.03 17.59
C ASN A 226 13.79 20.23 18.04
N ILE A 227 13.95 18.99 17.55
CA ILE A 227 15.15 18.17 17.79
C ILE A 227 16.40 18.84 17.21
N LEU A 228 16.30 19.41 16.00
CA LEU A 228 17.39 20.15 15.39
C LEU A 228 17.76 21.40 16.21
N ILE A 229 16.77 22.15 16.69
CA ILE A 229 17.01 23.34 17.53
C ILE A 229 17.66 22.94 18.86
N LEU A 230 17.22 21.86 19.50
CA LEU A 230 17.82 21.33 20.74
C LEU A 230 19.28 20.89 20.52
N SER A 231 19.58 20.25 19.38
CA SER A 231 20.95 19.89 19.00
C SER A 231 21.84 21.13 18.86
N LEU A 232 21.32 22.19 18.24
CA LEU A 232 22.04 23.46 18.08
C LEU A 232 22.29 24.18 19.42
N ILE A 233 21.32 24.14 20.33
CA ILE A 233 21.49 24.64 21.71
C ILE A 233 22.61 23.88 22.41
N ALA A 234 22.58 22.54 22.38
CA ALA A 234 23.60 21.71 23.01
C ALA A 234 25.00 21.96 22.43
N PHE A 235 25.11 22.08 21.11
CA PHE A 235 26.36 22.40 20.42
C PHE A 235 26.91 23.76 20.85
N THR A 236 26.06 24.78 20.94
CA THR A 236 26.50 26.13 21.32
C THR A 236 26.89 26.22 22.79
N LEU A 237 26.22 25.48 23.67
CA LEU A 237 26.62 25.34 25.07
C LEU A 237 27.99 24.64 25.22
N LEU A 238 28.28 23.65 24.38
CA LEU A 238 29.59 22.99 24.36
C LEU A 238 30.70 23.98 23.96
N ILE A 239 30.47 24.81 22.94
CA ILE A 239 31.38 25.90 22.56
C ILE A 239 31.59 26.87 23.73
N PHE A 240 30.51 27.23 24.45
CA PHE A 240 30.61 28.08 25.63
C PHE A 240 31.49 27.46 26.73
N ILE A 241 31.37 26.16 27.01
CA ILE A 241 32.21 25.48 28.02
C ILE A 241 33.71 25.54 27.67
N ILE A 242 34.06 25.43 26.39
CA ILE A 242 35.45 25.46 25.91
C ILE A 242 36.04 26.88 25.98
N TYR A 243 35.32 27.86 25.44
CA TYR A 243 35.86 29.22 25.25
C TYR A 243 35.52 30.19 26.38
N GLN A 244 34.57 29.83 27.24
CA GLN A 244 34.15 30.55 28.46
C GLN A 244 33.83 32.04 28.25
N LYS A 245 33.41 32.43 27.04
CA LYS A 245 33.06 33.82 26.72
C LYS A 245 31.56 34.06 26.87
N ILE A 246 31.19 35.02 27.72
CA ILE A 246 29.78 35.29 28.08
C ILE A 246 28.89 35.63 26.89
N TRP A 247 29.42 36.29 25.85
CA TRP A 247 28.66 36.66 24.65
C TRP A 247 28.17 35.45 23.85
N LEU A 248 28.78 34.26 24.02
CA LEU A 248 28.34 33.02 23.38
C LEU A 248 27.02 32.49 23.95
N LEU A 249 26.60 32.93 25.13
CA LEU A 249 25.31 32.56 25.73
C LEU A 249 24.11 33.21 25.03
N ILE A 250 24.31 34.24 24.21
CA ILE A 250 23.20 34.93 23.54
C ILE A 250 22.45 34.00 22.58
N PHE A 251 23.17 33.10 21.92
CA PHE A 251 22.65 32.13 20.96
C PHE A 251 21.76 31.05 21.59
N PRO A 252 22.19 30.30 22.64
CA PRO A 252 21.31 29.32 23.27
C PRO A 252 20.09 29.98 23.91
N ILE A 253 20.22 31.17 24.49
CA ILE A 253 19.09 31.92 25.06
C ILE A 253 18.04 32.25 23.98
N LEU A 254 18.48 32.76 22.83
CA LEU A 254 17.59 33.10 21.72
C LEU A 254 16.87 31.86 21.16
N LEU A 255 17.60 30.76 20.98
CA LEU A 255 17.05 29.50 20.48
C LEU A 255 16.05 28.88 21.48
N SER A 256 16.33 28.96 22.78
CA SER A 256 15.40 28.55 23.83
C SER A 256 14.12 29.39 23.82
N ALA A 257 14.21 30.71 23.62
CA ALA A 257 13.04 31.58 23.51
C ALA A 257 12.16 31.20 22.31
N LEU A 258 12.78 30.86 21.17
CA LEU A 258 12.07 30.40 19.97
C LEU A 258 11.31 29.07 20.21
N LEU A 259 11.90 28.15 20.98
CA LEU A 259 11.23 26.89 21.34
C LEU A 259 10.04 27.09 22.27
N VAL A 260 10.10 28.06 23.19
CA VAL A 260 9.05 28.27 24.19
C VAL A 260 7.90 29.11 23.63
N TYR A 261 8.17 30.05 22.71
CA TYR A 261 7.18 30.97 22.15
C TYR A 261 5.84 30.33 21.71
N PRO A 262 5.81 29.17 21.00
CA PRO A 262 4.57 28.53 20.57
C PRO A 262 3.71 27.98 21.72
N TYR A 263 4.32 27.69 22.87
CA TYR A 263 3.65 27.07 24.02
C TYR A 263 3.13 28.09 25.03
N ILE A 264 3.37 29.39 24.81
CA ILE A 264 2.84 30.44 25.68
C ILE A 264 1.31 30.51 25.48
N PRO A 265 0.50 30.33 26.55
CA PRO A 265 -0.94 30.34 26.43
C PRO A 265 -1.44 31.72 25.96
N LYS A 266 -2.22 31.74 24.88
CA LYS A 266 -2.70 32.98 24.22
C LYS A 266 -3.90 33.62 24.93
N GLY A 267 -4.09 33.29 26.20
CA GLY A 267 -5.18 33.78 27.04
C GLY A 267 -6.44 32.92 27.01
N SER A 268 -7.45 33.39 27.72
CA SER A 268 -8.71 32.69 27.94
C SER A 268 -9.87 33.68 27.89
N VAL A 269 -11.01 33.26 27.36
CA VAL A 269 -12.21 34.10 27.24
C VAL A 269 -13.40 33.42 27.92
N THR A 270 -14.36 34.19 28.45
CA THR A 270 -15.56 33.62 29.07
C THR A 270 -16.70 33.60 28.08
N LEU A 271 -17.22 32.41 27.79
CA LEU A 271 -18.42 32.23 26.98
C LEU A 271 -19.66 32.25 27.88
N PRO A 272 -20.64 33.14 27.63
CA PRO A 272 -21.98 33.07 28.22
C PRO A 272 -22.73 31.78 27.86
N LYS A 273 -23.91 31.59 28.47
CA LYS A 273 -24.85 30.54 28.06
C LYS A 273 -25.46 30.91 26.69
N ASN A 274 -25.70 29.90 25.86
CA ASN A 274 -26.31 29.98 24.53
C ASN A 274 -25.44 30.64 23.44
N THR A 275 -24.12 30.68 23.64
CA THR A 275 -23.16 31.15 22.64
C THR A 275 -22.97 30.10 21.55
N LYS A 276 -23.09 30.51 20.29
CA LYS A 276 -22.95 29.65 19.11
C LYS A 276 -21.48 29.52 18.73
N VAL A 277 -21.06 28.28 18.47
CA VAL A 277 -19.71 27.93 18.00
C VAL A 277 -19.80 27.44 16.57
N TYR A 278 -19.01 28.04 15.70
CA TYR A 278 -19.03 27.87 14.25
C TYR A 278 -17.82 27.10 13.74
N ILE A 279 -17.96 26.42 12.58
CA ILE A 279 -16.83 25.72 11.92
C ILE A 279 -15.83 26.71 11.33
N LEU A 280 -16.33 27.79 10.73
CA LEU A 280 -15.56 28.80 10.03
C LEU A 280 -15.88 30.20 10.58
N PRO A 281 -14.93 31.16 10.51
CA PRO A 281 -15.13 32.53 10.96
C PRO A 281 -15.92 33.35 9.92
N THR A 282 -17.15 32.91 9.60
CA THR A 282 -18.04 33.57 8.63
C THR A 282 -19.49 33.60 9.12
N LYS A 283 -20.27 34.60 8.68
CA LYS A 283 -21.65 34.82 9.14
C LYS A 283 -22.60 33.66 8.81
N GLN A 284 -22.35 32.94 7.72
CA GLN A 284 -23.18 31.83 7.22
C GLN A 284 -22.60 30.45 7.59
N SER A 285 -21.66 30.38 8.53
CA SER A 285 -21.07 29.10 8.93
C SER A 285 -22.06 28.24 9.74
N THR A 286 -21.95 26.92 9.57
CA THR A 286 -22.70 25.94 10.34
C THR A 286 -22.32 25.99 11.82
N VAL A 287 -23.32 25.94 12.70
CA VAL A 287 -23.12 25.85 14.15
C VAL A 287 -22.81 24.41 14.52
N ILE A 288 -21.67 24.18 15.17
CA ILE A 288 -21.24 22.85 15.64
C ILE A 288 -21.51 22.60 17.11
N TYR A 289 -21.70 23.66 17.88
CA TYR A 289 -21.90 23.57 19.31
C TYR A 289 -22.56 24.84 19.86
N ILE A 290 -23.37 24.68 20.91
CA ILE A 290 -23.98 25.79 21.64
C ILE A 290 -23.66 25.59 23.13
N THR A 291 -23.17 26.62 23.80
CA THR A 291 -22.81 26.55 25.22
C THR A 291 -24.05 26.42 26.10
N HIS A 292 -24.09 25.44 27.00
CA HIS A 292 -25.23 25.24 27.92
C HIS A 292 -25.10 26.02 29.23
N GLN A 293 -23.88 26.45 29.58
CA GLN A 293 -23.56 27.19 30.79
C GLN A 293 -22.39 28.13 30.56
N ARG A 294 -22.25 29.14 31.44
CA ARG A 294 -21.13 30.07 31.40
C ARG A 294 -19.82 29.32 31.65
N ARG A 295 -18.83 29.46 30.77
CA ARG A 295 -17.55 28.75 30.93
C ARG A 295 -16.37 29.53 30.36
N LYS A 296 -15.23 29.45 31.06
CA LYS A 296 -13.95 29.96 30.60
C LYS A 296 -13.32 28.97 29.62
N VAL A 297 -12.90 29.44 28.45
CA VAL A 297 -12.36 28.62 27.37
C VAL A 297 -11.01 29.18 26.90
N GLU A 298 -10.14 28.31 26.41
CA GLU A 298 -8.82 28.68 25.92
C GLU A 298 -8.92 29.33 24.54
N VAL A 299 -8.20 30.45 24.34
CA VAL A 299 -8.12 31.15 23.06
C VAL A 299 -6.95 30.61 22.27
N LEU A 300 -7.21 30.09 21.07
CA LEU A 300 -6.18 29.56 20.18
C LEU A 300 -5.71 30.60 19.15
N LYS A 301 -6.64 31.43 18.65
CA LYS A 301 -6.39 32.45 17.61
C LYS A 301 -7.50 33.49 17.57
N LYS A 302 -7.19 34.73 17.21
CA LYS A 302 -8.18 35.76 16.83
C LYS A 302 -8.05 36.09 15.34
N LEU A 303 -9.17 36.21 14.62
CA LEU A 303 -9.19 36.51 13.20
C LEU A 303 -10.50 37.22 12.82
N LYS A 304 -10.41 38.44 12.25
CA LYS A 304 -11.54 39.16 11.62
C LYS A 304 -12.84 39.18 12.44
N GLY A 305 -12.77 39.50 13.74
CA GLY A 305 -13.94 39.57 14.63
C GLY A 305 -14.44 38.21 15.16
N TYR A 306 -13.67 37.14 14.96
CA TYR A 306 -13.91 35.82 15.54
C TYR A 306 -12.73 35.37 16.39
N ILE A 307 -13.04 34.64 17.46
CA ILE A 307 -12.09 33.99 18.36
C ILE A 307 -12.19 32.48 18.16
N LYS A 308 -11.07 31.85 17.79
CA LYS A 308 -10.92 30.40 17.79
C LYS A 308 -10.72 29.92 19.22
N VAL A 309 -11.62 29.07 19.70
CA VAL A 309 -11.65 28.58 21.08
C VAL A 309 -11.64 27.06 21.14
N LYS A 310 -11.13 26.51 22.24
CA LYS A 310 -11.14 25.08 22.55
C LYS A 310 -12.12 24.78 23.68
N ILE A 311 -13.09 23.88 23.44
CA ILE A 311 -14.18 23.53 24.36
C ILE A 311 -14.35 22.01 24.39
N ASN A 312 -14.07 21.35 25.53
CA ASN A 312 -14.23 19.89 25.68
C ASN A 312 -13.66 19.08 24.49
N ASN A 313 -12.40 19.32 24.14
CA ASN A 313 -11.70 18.74 22.98
C ASN A 313 -12.25 19.10 21.59
N LYS A 314 -13.25 19.97 21.48
CA LYS A 314 -13.72 20.52 20.21
C LYS A 314 -13.11 21.90 19.97
N ILE A 315 -12.76 22.18 18.72
CA ILE A 315 -12.22 23.47 18.28
C ILE A 315 -13.26 24.15 17.39
N GLY A 316 -13.51 25.43 17.63
CA GLY A 316 -14.43 26.20 16.79
C GLY A 316 -14.24 27.70 16.93
N TRP A 317 -15.01 28.46 16.18
CA TRP A 317 -14.98 29.91 16.17
C TRP A 317 -16.20 30.49 16.88
N VAL A 318 -15.99 31.49 17.71
CA VAL A 318 -17.03 32.28 18.37
C VAL A 318 -16.87 33.73 17.92
N ARG A 319 -17.96 34.49 17.83
CA ARG A 319 -17.87 35.92 17.52
C ARG A 319 -17.32 36.67 18.72
N ASP A 320 -16.44 37.64 18.49
CA ASP A 320 -15.82 38.43 19.57
C ASP A 320 -16.90 39.11 20.44
N GLU A 321 -17.99 39.58 19.80
CA GLU A 321 -19.18 40.19 20.44
C GLU A 321 -19.92 39.26 21.42
N ASP A 322 -19.81 37.94 21.23
CA ASP A 322 -20.49 36.94 22.07
C ASP A 322 -19.65 36.52 23.29
N THR A 323 -18.54 37.22 23.54
CA THR A 323 -17.57 36.86 24.58
C THR A 323 -17.34 37.97 25.62
N LYS A 324 -16.96 37.58 26.85
CA LYS A 324 -16.68 38.49 27.98
C LYS A 324 -15.31 38.25 28.60
#